data_AF-A0A8J2QVA0-F1
#
_entry.id   AF-A0A8J2QVA0-F1
#
_cell.length_a   1.000
_cell.length_b   1.000
_cell.length_c   1.000
_cell.angle_alpha   90.00
_cell.angle_beta   90.00
_cell.angle_gamma   90.00
#
_symmetry.space_group_name_H-M   'P 1'
#
loop_
_entity.id
_entity.type
_entity.pdbx_description
1 polymer ?
#
loop_
_entity_poly.entity_id
_entity_poly.type
_entity_poly.pdbx_seq_one_letter_code
_entity_poly.pdbx_strand_id
1 'polypeptide(L)'
;MYSSVKPKLDTFFIINPNSIDIKVLVSIHGYTKADPIPGGCNMEFSLPISPFMLSSYDNDTIMVDAAAAKDPSDINCNSIDKSFVNFYKMYLPERDFDPDTYYMGIINMLTLDKIQDYGEYIPYTGLRMRRMLSAYPGTGAIYVAIAFSSKNTSAYSVYVPTYSYACDPFVEGGCEIMDDFFSQILCASLTFVGLFVCFFGHRFFKTEMFLVGFVTGVVITYILISLMADLNRAALLGASVLSGVCFGSIWLLFWWFYGIPIFAVFLSTLNVGFLFAAIIYHGLPGGLTELELDLNFWTLFIFIMLLTALLLLSMTFLSNILCCAILGAYATVFPMDYYIGSNLRFIIINTVRRAIVPHFNMAVLSPPFQWKGHIYICFHPTFSISPVDAVIAVLWIGLALSGFLVQHYHNRARPPFPPPPRSVRPVYEPRRRYGQITAPIMPVFVAPSERTPLLA
;
A
#
# COMPACT_ATOMS: atom_id res chain seq x y z
N MET A 1 24.65 -45.07 19.61
CA MET A 1 25.80 -45.30 20.52
C MET A 1 25.82 -44.17 21.54
N TYR A 2 25.49 -44.42 22.80
CA TYR A 2 25.63 -43.42 23.86
C TYR A 2 26.99 -43.60 24.54
N SER A 3 27.86 -42.60 24.40
CA SER A 3 29.16 -42.53 25.08
C SER A 3 28.96 -42.40 26.59
N SER A 4 29.74 -43.15 27.38
CA SER A 4 29.72 -43.17 28.85
C SER A 4 30.45 -41.99 29.50
N VAL A 5 30.91 -41.01 28.71
CA VAL A 5 31.56 -39.81 29.21
C VAL A 5 30.50 -38.77 29.49
N LYS A 6 30.18 -38.53 30.77
CA LYS A 6 29.38 -37.35 31.17
C LYS A 6 30.16 -36.10 30.77
N PRO A 7 29.65 -35.25 29.86
CA PRO A 7 30.33 -34.03 29.47
C PRO A 7 30.45 -33.07 30.66
N LYS A 8 31.46 -32.20 30.65
CA LYS A 8 31.48 -31.04 31.55
C LYS A 8 30.17 -30.26 31.34
N LEU A 9 29.63 -29.67 32.42
CA LEU A 9 28.35 -28.95 32.47
C LEU A 9 28.14 -27.89 31.37
N ASP A 10 29.22 -27.48 30.69
CA ASP A 10 29.22 -26.39 29.70
C ASP A 10 29.53 -26.85 28.26
N THR A 11 29.48 -28.16 27.96
CA THR A 11 29.76 -28.69 26.61
C THR A 11 28.49 -29.28 25.97
N PHE A 12 28.02 -28.64 24.89
CA PHE A 12 26.86 -29.09 24.12
C PHE A 12 27.33 -29.75 22.82
N PHE A 13 26.76 -30.90 22.48
CA PHE A 13 27.00 -31.61 21.21
C PHE A 13 25.74 -31.57 20.36
N ILE A 14 25.87 -31.17 19.10
CA ILE A 14 24.79 -31.18 18.12
C ILE A 14 25.13 -32.26 17.10
N ILE A 15 24.18 -33.16 16.88
CA ILE A 15 24.32 -34.30 15.97
C ILE A 15 23.14 -34.23 15.01
N ASN A 16 23.42 -34.20 13.70
CA ASN A 16 22.40 -34.38 12.66
C ASN A 16 22.34 -35.88 12.29
N PRO A 17 21.30 -36.61 12.68
CA PRO A 17 21.16 -38.02 12.33
C PRO A 17 20.66 -38.23 10.89
N ASN A 18 20.26 -37.17 10.19
CA ASN A 18 19.72 -37.24 8.84
C ASN A 18 20.84 -37.26 7.80
N SER A 19 20.58 -37.85 6.63
CA SER A 19 21.49 -37.88 5.48
C SER A 19 21.52 -36.59 4.66
N ILE A 20 20.85 -35.54 5.13
CA ILE A 20 20.71 -34.26 4.44
C ILE A 20 21.60 -33.26 5.16
N ASP A 21 22.39 -32.51 4.40
CA ASP A 21 23.19 -31.40 4.93
C ASP A 21 22.26 -30.23 5.26
N ILE A 22 22.23 -29.85 6.53
CA ILE A 22 21.37 -28.78 7.05
C ILE A 22 22.28 -27.69 7.60
N LYS A 23 22.09 -26.45 7.14
CA LYS A 23 22.70 -25.27 7.79
C LYS A 23 21.97 -25.02 9.10
N VAL A 24 22.70 -24.90 10.21
CA VAL A 24 22.13 -24.63 11.53
C VAL A 24 22.86 -23.44 12.15
N LEU A 25 22.09 -22.46 12.61
CA LEU A 25 22.59 -21.34 13.40
C LEU A 25 22.38 -21.65 14.89
N VAL A 26 23.46 -21.63 15.65
CA VAL A 26 23.44 -21.87 17.10
C VAL A 26 23.89 -20.60 17.80
N SER A 27 23.03 -20.06 18.66
CA SER A 27 23.34 -18.90 19.49
C SER A 27 23.14 -19.24 20.96
N ILE A 28 24.05 -18.78 21.81
CA ILE A 28 24.00 -18.97 23.26
C ILE A 28 23.94 -17.59 23.89
N HIS A 29 22.85 -17.31 24.61
CA HIS A 29 22.64 -16.05 25.31
C HIS A 29 22.71 -16.29 26.82
N GLY A 30 23.55 -15.51 27.50
CA GLY A 30 23.68 -15.52 28.96
C GLY A 30 22.79 -14.43 29.57
N TYR A 31 21.85 -14.85 30.42
CA TYR A 31 21.00 -13.93 31.19
C TYR A 31 21.30 -14.06 32.68
N THR A 32 21.11 -12.97 33.40
CA THR A 32 21.26 -12.90 34.85
C THR A 32 19.98 -13.34 35.56
N LYS A 33 20.05 -13.61 36.87
CA LYS A 33 18.87 -13.98 37.68
C LYS A 33 17.84 -12.84 37.80
N ALA A 34 18.23 -11.61 37.49
CA ALA A 34 17.34 -10.45 37.52
C ALA A 34 16.58 -10.25 36.20
N ASP A 35 16.98 -10.95 35.13
CA ASP A 35 16.36 -10.81 33.82
C ASP A 35 15.05 -11.59 33.73
N PRO A 36 14.03 -11.07 33.01
CA PRO A 36 12.79 -11.77 32.80
C PRO A 36 13.00 -13.03 31.95
N ILE A 37 12.26 -14.09 32.23
CA ILE A 37 12.33 -15.34 31.45
C ILE A 37 11.34 -15.22 30.28
N PRO A 38 11.81 -15.22 29.01
CA PRO A 38 10.95 -15.10 27.84
C PRO A 38 10.00 -16.30 27.76
N GLY A 39 8.70 -16.03 27.63
CA GLY A 39 7.65 -17.04 27.60
C GLY A 39 7.49 -17.88 28.87
N GLY A 40 8.03 -17.43 30.01
CA GLY A 40 7.91 -18.15 31.29
C GLY A 40 6.53 -18.09 31.96
N CYS A 41 5.63 -17.23 31.47
CA CYS A 41 4.24 -17.12 31.89
C CYS A 41 3.30 -17.54 30.75
N ASN A 42 3.61 -18.65 30.09
CA ASN A 42 2.83 -19.11 28.96
C ASN A 42 1.53 -19.80 29.39
N MET A 43 0.40 -19.38 28.81
CA MET A 43 -0.91 -20.04 28.91
C MET A 43 -1.50 -20.40 27.54
N GLU A 44 -0.84 -20.00 26.45
CA GLU A 44 -1.37 -20.08 25.08
C GLU A 44 -0.71 -21.19 24.27
N PHE A 45 0.60 -21.39 24.43
CA PHE A 45 1.31 -22.46 23.71
C PHE A 45 1.39 -23.76 24.51
N SER A 46 1.70 -24.86 23.82
CA SER A 46 1.79 -26.20 24.40
C SER A 46 2.96 -26.39 25.38
N LEU A 47 4.01 -25.57 25.29
CA LEU A 47 5.21 -25.68 26.11
C LEU A 47 5.16 -24.71 27.30
N PRO A 48 5.40 -25.16 28.54
CA PRO A 48 5.25 -24.31 29.73
C PRO A 48 6.19 -23.09 29.75
N ILE A 49 7.35 -23.21 29.10
CA ILE A 49 8.27 -22.09 28.86
C ILE A 49 8.54 -22.06 27.35
N SER A 50 8.07 -21.02 26.69
CA SER A 50 8.10 -20.88 25.23
C SER A 50 8.85 -19.61 24.83
N PRO A 51 10.19 -19.66 24.77
CA PRO A 51 11.02 -18.50 24.44
C PRO A 51 10.98 -18.15 22.94
N PHE A 52 10.38 -19.00 22.11
CA PHE A 52 10.17 -18.77 20.69
C PHE A 52 8.85 -18.05 20.43
N MET A 53 8.80 -17.39 19.29
CA MET A 53 7.57 -16.79 18.77
C MET A 53 7.05 -17.61 17.61
N LEU A 54 5.75 -17.50 17.37
CA LEU A 54 5.09 -18.13 16.24
C LEU A 54 4.65 -17.03 15.28
N SER A 55 5.01 -17.19 14.01
CA SER A 55 4.44 -16.41 12.92
C SER A 55 3.45 -17.28 12.17
N SER A 56 2.25 -16.77 11.94
CA SER A 56 1.29 -17.31 10.97
C SER A 56 1.01 -16.24 9.93
N TYR A 57 0.74 -16.65 8.70
CA TYR A 57 0.45 -15.74 7.61
C TYR A 57 -0.78 -16.21 6.85
N ASP A 58 -1.59 -15.24 6.46
CA ASP A 58 -2.64 -15.36 5.47
C ASP A 58 -2.27 -14.51 4.24
N ASN A 59 -3.10 -14.54 3.19
CA ASN A 59 -2.85 -13.75 1.98
C ASN A 59 -2.78 -12.23 2.23
N ASP A 60 -3.41 -11.75 3.30
CA ASP A 60 -3.57 -10.32 3.59
C ASP A 60 -2.86 -9.86 4.87
N THR A 61 -2.62 -10.75 5.82
CA THR A 61 -2.14 -10.42 7.18
C THR A 61 -1.07 -11.40 7.66
N ILE A 62 -0.19 -10.92 8.52
CA ILE A 62 0.80 -11.72 9.26
C ILE A 62 0.50 -11.53 10.74
N MET A 63 0.34 -12.63 11.46
CA MET A 63 0.19 -12.64 12.91
C MET A 63 1.49 -13.12 13.55
N VAL A 64 1.98 -12.39 14.54
CA VAL A 64 3.16 -12.73 15.32
C VAL A 64 2.76 -12.83 16.78
N ASP A 65 2.88 -14.04 17.32
CA ASP A 65 2.51 -14.40 18.68
C ASP A 65 3.75 -14.69 19.52
N ALA A 66 3.80 -14.12 20.72
CA ALA A 66 4.81 -14.43 21.72
C ALA A 66 4.12 -14.74 23.05
N ALA A 67 4.71 -15.57 23.92
CA ALA A 67 4.15 -15.82 25.24
C ALA A 67 4.61 -14.76 26.23
N ALA A 68 3.82 -14.46 27.25
CA ALA A 68 4.18 -13.47 28.27
C ALA A 68 5.49 -13.86 29.00
N ALA A 69 6.32 -12.86 29.28
CA ALA A 69 7.57 -13.04 30.00
C ALA A 69 7.33 -13.13 31.51
N LYS A 70 8.08 -13.99 32.18
CA LYS A 70 8.04 -14.14 33.64
C LYS A 70 9.09 -13.26 34.29
N ASP A 71 8.64 -12.24 35.03
CA ASP A 71 9.53 -11.42 35.84
C ASP A 71 9.99 -12.20 37.09
N PRO A 72 11.25 -12.10 37.54
CA PRO A 72 11.72 -12.79 38.74
C PRO A 72 10.94 -12.41 40.01
N SER A 73 10.32 -11.22 40.04
CA SER A 73 9.48 -10.76 41.14
C SER A 73 8.02 -11.23 41.08
N ASP A 74 7.64 -11.98 40.05
CA ASP A 74 6.34 -12.65 39.94
C ASP A 74 6.49 -14.12 39.56
N ILE A 75 6.73 -14.93 40.58
CA ILE A 75 6.89 -16.37 40.43
C ILE A 75 5.61 -17.04 39.90
N ASN A 76 4.44 -16.49 40.23
CA ASN A 76 3.14 -17.10 39.94
C ASN A 76 2.45 -16.52 38.69
N CYS A 77 3.06 -15.55 37.99
CA CYS A 77 2.49 -14.93 36.80
C CYS A 77 1.11 -14.30 37.02
N ASN A 78 0.83 -13.85 38.24
CA ASN A 78 -0.48 -13.29 38.61
C ASN A 78 -0.62 -11.80 38.27
N SER A 79 0.51 -11.12 38.03
CA SER A 79 0.58 -9.68 37.82
C SER A 79 0.89 -9.38 36.36
N ILE A 80 -0.05 -8.73 35.70
CA ILE A 80 0.03 -8.42 34.27
C ILE A 80 1.07 -7.31 33.99
N ASP A 81 1.39 -6.42 34.95
CA ASP A 81 2.19 -5.20 34.69
C ASP A 81 3.65 -5.25 35.16
N LYS A 82 4.15 -6.43 35.51
CA LYS A 82 5.53 -6.57 35.99
C LYS A 82 6.56 -6.82 34.88
N SER A 83 6.13 -7.23 33.69
CA SER A 83 7.00 -7.42 32.53
C SER A 83 6.38 -6.76 31.28
N PHE A 84 7.17 -5.99 30.54
CA PHE A 84 6.75 -5.36 29.29
C PHE A 84 7.41 -6.06 28.12
N VAL A 85 6.64 -6.37 27.08
CA VAL A 85 7.14 -7.04 25.87
C VAL A 85 6.97 -6.13 24.68
N ASN A 86 8.10 -5.72 24.10
CA ASN A 86 8.15 -4.85 22.94
C ASN A 86 8.49 -5.69 21.70
N PHE A 87 7.74 -5.50 20.63
CA PHE A 87 7.96 -6.21 19.37
C PHE A 87 8.73 -5.31 18.42
N TYR A 88 9.62 -5.92 17.67
CA TYR A 88 10.43 -5.29 16.63
C TYR A 88 10.38 -6.15 15.38
N LYS A 89 10.54 -5.51 14.23
CA LYS A 89 10.69 -6.19 12.95
C LYS A 89 11.85 -5.62 12.16
N MET A 90 12.35 -6.41 11.23
CA MET A 90 13.33 -5.98 10.24
C MET A 90 12.98 -6.64 8.91
N TYR A 91 12.90 -5.85 7.86
CA TYR A 91 12.70 -6.35 6.50
C TYR A 91 14.01 -6.88 5.93
N LEU A 92 13.92 -8.03 5.27
CA LEU A 92 14.96 -8.59 4.41
C LEU A 92 14.90 -7.94 3.03
N PRO A 93 15.98 -8.04 2.23
CA PRO A 93 15.96 -7.64 0.83
C PRO A 93 14.79 -8.28 0.07
N GLU A 94 14.17 -7.49 -0.80
CA GLU A 94 12.99 -7.92 -1.57
C GLU A 94 13.36 -9.01 -2.58
N ARG A 95 12.52 -10.06 -2.68
CA ARG A 95 12.73 -11.22 -3.58
C ARG A 95 14.07 -11.95 -3.41
N ASP A 96 14.75 -11.77 -2.28
CA ASP A 96 15.90 -12.58 -1.91
C ASP A 96 15.46 -13.72 -1.00
N PHE A 97 15.65 -14.96 -1.48
CA PHE A 97 15.33 -16.19 -0.76
C PHE A 97 16.59 -16.98 -0.39
N ASP A 98 17.76 -16.35 -0.50
CA ASP A 98 19.02 -17.02 -0.19
C ASP A 98 19.13 -17.32 1.32
N PRO A 99 19.53 -18.55 1.70
CA PRO A 99 19.70 -18.92 3.10
C PRO A 99 20.69 -18.02 3.84
N ASP A 100 21.73 -17.49 3.18
CA ASP A 100 22.73 -16.69 3.87
C ASP A 100 22.17 -15.31 4.25
N THR A 101 21.37 -14.70 3.37
CA THR A 101 20.61 -13.47 3.69
C THR A 101 19.65 -13.69 4.86
N TYR A 102 18.95 -14.84 4.88
CA TYR A 102 18.09 -15.23 6.00
C TYR A 102 18.86 -15.32 7.32
N TYR A 103 19.97 -16.05 7.38
CA TYR A 103 20.76 -16.21 8.61
C TYR A 103 21.39 -14.89 9.06
N MET A 104 21.91 -14.08 8.13
CA MET A 104 22.43 -12.75 8.46
C MET A 104 21.33 -11.86 9.05
N GLY A 105 20.12 -11.94 8.50
CA GLY A 105 18.97 -11.24 9.04
C GLY A 105 18.67 -11.65 10.49
N ILE A 106 18.64 -12.95 10.76
CA ILE A 106 18.42 -13.46 12.12
C ILE A 106 19.52 -12.96 13.06
N ILE A 107 20.79 -13.05 12.65
CA ILE A 107 21.95 -12.57 13.43
C ILE A 107 21.87 -11.08 13.78
N ASN A 108 21.24 -10.27 12.93
CA ASN A 108 21.01 -8.84 13.17
C ASN A 108 19.84 -8.55 14.12
N MET A 109 19.05 -9.56 14.46
CA MET A 109 17.89 -9.45 15.36
C MET A 109 18.01 -10.35 16.60
N LEU A 110 19.23 -10.77 16.98
CA LEU A 110 19.48 -11.64 18.15
C LEU A 110 19.87 -10.89 19.43
N THR A 111 20.44 -9.68 19.34
CA THR A 111 20.95 -8.93 20.50
C THR A 111 20.28 -7.56 20.58
N LEU A 112 20.11 -7.03 21.79
CA LEU A 112 19.42 -5.77 22.02
C LEU A 112 20.02 -4.61 21.20
N ASP A 113 21.35 -4.48 21.20
CA ASP A 113 22.05 -3.41 20.47
C ASP A 113 21.73 -3.46 18.96
N LYS A 114 21.81 -4.66 18.36
CA LYS A 114 21.52 -4.82 16.93
C LYS A 114 20.03 -4.64 16.61
N ILE A 115 19.14 -5.07 17.51
CA ILE A 115 17.70 -4.84 17.35
C ILE A 115 17.39 -3.34 17.39
N GLN A 116 18.10 -2.56 18.21
CA GLN A 116 17.95 -1.11 18.23
C GLN A 116 18.53 -0.43 16.98
N ASP A 117 19.60 -0.98 16.40
CA ASP A 117 20.24 -0.46 15.19
C ASP A 117 19.43 -0.77 13.91
N TYR A 118 18.95 -2.01 13.77
CA TYR A 118 18.32 -2.51 12.54
C TYR A 118 16.80 -2.70 12.64
N GLY A 119 16.27 -2.87 13.84
CA GLY A 119 14.86 -3.19 14.08
C GLY A 119 13.98 -1.94 14.15
N GLU A 120 12.80 -2.04 13.54
CA GLU A 120 11.72 -1.07 13.68
C GLU A 120 10.74 -1.55 14.76
N TYR A 121 10.41 -0.67 15.71
CA TYR A 121 9.43 -0.96 16.75
C TYR A 121 8.03 -1.17 16.16
N ILE A 122 7.38 -2.25 16.57
CA ILE A 122 5.98 -2.53 16.23
C ILE A 122 5.10 -2.04 17.39
N PRO A 123 4.23 -1.06 17.13
CA PRO A 123 3.35 -0.51 18.16
C PRO A 123 2.33 -1.54 18.64
N TYR A 124 1.79 -1.28 19.83
CA TYR A 124 0.71 -2.06 20.42
C TYR A 124 -0.58 -1.93 19.60
N THR A 125 -1.23 -3.05 19.32
CA THR A 125 -2.47 -3.12 18.53
C THR A 125 -3.49 -4.01 19.23
N GLY A 126 -4.31 -3.45 20.13
CA GLY A 126 -5.40 -4.12 20.87
C GLY A 126 -5.01 -5.29 21.80
N LEU A 127 -4.23 -6.26 21.30
CA LEU A 127 -3.72 -7.46 21.93
C LEU A 127 -2.28 -7.25 22.42
N ARG A 128 -1.96 -7.72 23.62
CA ARG A 128 -0.63 -7.46 24.23
C ARG A 128 0.49 -8.29 23.65
N MET A 129 0.20 -9.57 23.43
CA MET A 129 1.19 -10.60 23.10
C MET A 129 1.08 -11.08 21.64
N ARG A 130 0.14 -10.50 20.88
CA ARG A 130 -0.06 -10.72 19.46
C ARG A 130 0.13 -9.40 18.71
N ARG A 131 0.83 -9.46 17.58
CA ARG A 131 0.97 -8.35 16.63
C ARG A 131 0.40 -8.77 15.29
N MET A 132 -0.48 -7.95 14.75
CA MET A 132 -1.05 -8.14 13.41
C MET A 132 -0.40 -7.14 12.47
N LEU A 133 0.13 -7.61 11.36
CA LEU A 133 0.81 -6.80 10.35
C LEU A 133 0.19 -7.06 8.97
N SER A 134 0.31 -6.10 8.05
CA SER A 134 -0.06 -6.36 6.65
C SER A 134 0.93 -7.33 6.00
N ALA A 135 0.40 -8.26 5.19
CA ALA A 135 1.22 -9.19 4.43
C ALA A 135 1.76 -8.54 3.15
N TYR A 136 3.08 -8.69 2.94
CA TYR A 136 3.79 -8.27 1.72
C TYR A 136 4.45 -9.50 1.09
N PRO A 137 3.71 -10.29 0.29
CA PRO A 137 4.21 -11.55 -0.26
C PRO A 137 5.49 -11.33 -1.09
N GLY A 138 6.51 -12.15 -0.82
CA GLY A 138 7.81 -12.09 -1.48
C GLY A 138 8.80 -11.11 -0.85
N THR A 139 8.40 -10.38 0.21
CA THR A 139 9.32 -9.60 1.05
C THR A 139 9.47 -10.27 2.40
N GLY A 140 10.67 -10.77 2.70
CA GLY A 140 10.96 -11.40 3.98
C GLY A 140 10.94 -10.39 5.12
N ALA A 141 10.38 -10.79 6.26
CA ALA A 141 10.44 -10.01 7.49
C ALA A 141 10.82 -10.91 8.67
N ILE A 142 11.71 -10.41 9.51
CA ILE A 142 12.12 -11.04 10.76
C ILE A 142 11.49 -10.27 11.89
N TYR A 143 10.87 -10.99 12.82
CA TYR A 143 10.22 -10.46 13.99
C TYR A 143 10.98 -10.91 15.22
N VAL A 144 11.11 -10.00 16.19
CA VAL A 144 11.71 -10.28 17.50
C VAL A 144 10.92 -9.57 18.59
N ALA A 145 10.80 -10.19 19.76
CA ALA A 145 10.25 -9.54 20.95
C ALA A 145 11.35 -9.40 22.00
N ILE A 146 11.30 -8.31 22.77
CA ILE A 146 12.18 -8.05 23.90
C ILE A 146 11.33 -7.88 25.15
N ALA A 147 11.62 -8.67 26.18
CA ALA A 147 11.03 -8.52 27.49
C ALA A 147 11.88 -7.62 28.38
N PHE A 148 11.25 -6.67 29.04
CA PHE A 148 11.84 -5.80 30.04
C PHE A 148 11.18 -6.02 31.40
N SER A 149 11.96 -5.97 32.47
CA SER A 149 11.43 -5.95 33.84
C SER A 149 10.90 -4.56 34.19
N SER A 150 9.70 -4.49 34.77
CA SER A 150 9.11 -3.24 35.25
C SER A 150 9.88 -2.63 36.42
N LYS A 151 10.52 -3.46 37.25
CA LYS A 151 11.33 -3.00 38.39
C LYS A 151 12.72 -2.53 37.99
N ASN A 152 13.29 -3.18 36.97
CA ASN A 152 14.62 -2.85 36.48
C ASN A 152 14.61 -2.79 34.96
N THR A 153 14.51 -1.59 34.41
CA THR A 153 14.51 -1.36 32.96
C THR A 153 15.83 -1.78 32.28
N SER A 154 16.92 -1.94 33.03
CA SER A 154 18.18 -2.48 32.52
C SER A 154 18.19 -4.01 32.38
N ALA A 155 17.24 -4.71 33.03
CA ALA A 155 17.10 -6.15 32.95
C ALA A 155 16.20 -6.52 31.77
N TYR A 156 16.74 -7.25 30.81
CA TYR A 156 16.04 -7.60 29.59
C TYR A 156 16.35 -9.02 29.13
N SER A 157 15.43 -9.58 28.36
CA SER A 157 15.66 -10.82 27.63
C SER A 157 15.06 -10.74 26.23
N VAL A 158 15.68 -11.48 25.31
CA VAL A 158 15.31 -11.46 23.90
C VAL A 158 14.64 -12.79 23.57
N TYR A 159 13.51 -12.73 22.88
CA TYR A 159 12.84 -13.92 22.38
C TYR A 159 13.58 -14.47 21.16
N VAL A 160 13.44 -15.76 20.90
CA VAL A 160 13.96 -16.34 19.67
C VAL A 160 13.19 -15.73 18.49
N PRO A 161 13.88 -15.07 17.53
CA PRO A 161 13.23 -14.41 16.41
C PRO A 161 12.49 -15.43 15.54
N THR A 162 11.41 -14.97 14.92
CA THR A 162 10.67 -15.71 13.89
C THR A 162 10.71 -14.96 12.58
N TYR A 163 10.37 -15.62 11.48
CA TYR A 163 10.37 -15.01 10.15
C TYR A 163 9.09 -15.34 9.38
N SER A 164 8.80 -14.53 8.37
CA SER A 164 7.77 -14.83 7.37
C SER A 164 8.06 -14.08 6.07
N TYR A 165 7.83 -14.73 4.93
CA TYR A 165 7.82 -14.10 3.60
C TYR A 165 6.39 -13.75 3.13
N ALA A 166 5.38 -13.98 3.99
CA ALA A 166 3.94 -13.93 3.63
C ALA A 166 3.56 -14.88 2.48
N CYS A 167 4.43 -15.82 2.14
CA CYS A 167 4.27 -16.83 1.11
C CYS A 167 5.26 -17.97 1.37
N ASP A 168 5.09 -19.08 0.65
CA ASP A 168 6.03 -20.19 0.70
C ASP A 168 7.06 -20.08 -0.44
N PRO A 169 8.33 -19.76 -0.15
CA PRO A 169 9.37 -19.63 -1.16
C PRO A 169 9.85 -20.99 -1.71
N PHE A 170 9.53 -22.10 -1.04
CA PHE A 170 9.95 -23.43 -1.46
C PHE A 170 9.01 -24.07 -2.49
N VAL A 171 7.81 -23.48 -2.67
CA VAL A 171 6.84 -23.88 -3.69
C VAL A 171 7.02 -22.98 -4.90
N GLU A 172 7.28 -23.56 -6.07
CA GLU A 172 7.36 -22.80 -7.33
C GLU A 172 6.04 -22.04 -7.58
N GLY A 173 6.13 -20.73 -7.75
CA GLY A 173 4.96 -19.85 -7.87
C GLY A 173 4.26 -19.51 -6.56
N GLY A 174 4.66 -20.08 -5.42
CA GLY A 174 3.99 -19.86 -4.12
C GLY A 174 4.06 -18.42 -3.58
N CYS A 175 5.01 -17.63 -4.09
CA CYS A 175 5.18 -16.21 -3.78
C CYS A 175 4.73 -15.27 -4.92
N GLU A 176 4.21 -15.80 -6.01
CA GLU A 176 3.59 -14.99 -7.05
C GLU A 176 2.16 -14.63 -6.63
N ILE A 177 1.81 -13.35 -6.70
CA ILE A 177 0.47 -12.90 -6.31
C ILE A 177 -0.51 -13.11 -7.50
N MET A 178 -0.02 -13.19 -8.77
CA MET A 178 -0.82 -13.24 -10.01
C MET A 178 -0.58 -14.51 -10.80
N ASP A 179 -1.19 -15.58 -10.33
CA ASP A 179 -1.12 -16.88 -11.01
C ASP A 179 -2.16 -16.98 -12.15
N ASP A 180 -3.19 -16.12 -12.12
CA ASP A 180 -4.30 -16.16 -13.06
C ASP A 180 -3.96 -15.44 -14.38
N PHE A 181 -4.02 -16.16 -15.50
CA PHE A 181 -3.85 -15.61 -16.86
C PHE A 181 -4.74 -14.39 -17.16
N PHE A 182 -5.98 -14.40 -16.66
CA PHE A 182 -6.92 -13.28 -16.83
C PHE A 182 -6.41 -12.01 -16.16
N SER A 183 -5.90 -12.13 -14.93
CA SER A 183 -5.32 -11.02 -14.18
C SER A 183 -4.08 -10.48 -14.86
N GLN A 184 -3.23 -11.35 -15.43
CA GLN A 184 -2.03 -10.94 -16.18
C GLN A 184 -2.38 -10.09 -17.40
N ILE A 185 -3.38 -10.51 -18.20
CA ILE A 185 -3.86 -9.74 -19.34
C ILE A 185 -4.44 -8.39 -18.90
N LEU A 186 -5.28 -8.38 -17.86
CA LEU A 186 -5.85 -7.12 -17.36
C LEU A 186 -4.76 -6.17 -16.89
N CYS A 187 -3.77 -6.66 -16.16
CA CYS A 187 -2.62 -5.91 -15.68
C CYS A 187 -1.82 -5.30 -16.85
N ALA A 188 -1.51 -6.11 -17.88
CA ALA A 188 -0.84 -5.63 -19.08
C ALA A 188 -1.67 -4.58 -19.83
N SER A 189 -2.99 -4.78 -19.96
CA SER A 189 -3.89 -3.82 -20.61
C SER A 189 -3.95 -2.48 -19.85
N LEU A 190 -3.90 -2.52 -18.52
CA LEU A 190 -3.93 -1.34 -17.67
C LEU A 190 -2.69 -0.46 -17.88
N THR A 191 -1.53 -1.03 -18.17
CA THR A 191 -0.33 -0.25 -18.53
C THR A 191 -0.55 0.59 -19.79
N PHE A 192 -1.10 0.00 -20.85
CA PHE A 192 -1.34 0.73 -22.10
C PHE A 192 -2.44 1.78 -21.95
N VAL A 193 -3.52 1.44 -21.23
CA VAL A 193 -4.62 2.36 -20.93
C VAL A 193 -4.13 3.52 -20.06
N GLY A 194 -3.30 3.24 -19.05
CA GLY A 194 -2.71 4.25 -18.18
C GLY A 194 -1.84 5.25 -18.96
N LEU A 195 -1.00 4.76 -19.88
CA LEU A 195 -0.16 5.63 -20.73
C LEU A 195 -1.02 6.51 -21.63
N PHE A 196 -2.08 5.93 -22.21
CA PHE A 196 -3.03 6.68 -23.02
C PHE A 196 -3.72 7.79 -22.23
N VAL A 197 -4.22 7.49 -21.02
CA VAL A 197 -4.85 8.49 -20.14
C VAL A 197 -3.84 9.56 -19.70
N CYS A 198 -2.60 9.16 -19.38
CA CYS A 198 -1.54 10.05 -18.92
C CYS A 198 -1.15 11.11 -19.97
N PHE A 199 -1.09 10.76 -21.27
CA PHE A 199 -0.68 11.70 -22.32
C PHE A 199 -1.84 12.29 -23.16
N PHE A 200 -2.95 11.57 -23.28
CA PHE A 200 -4.05 11.93 -24.18
C PHE A 200 -5.43 12.01 -23.51
N GLY A 201 -5.52 11.82 -22.19
CA GLY A 201 -6.80 11.78 -21.45
C GLY A 201 -7.67 13.01 -21.71
N HIS A 202 -7.16 14.21 -21.43
CA HIS A 202 -7.93 15.44 -21.65
C HIS A 202 -8.31 15.67 -23.12
N ARG A 203 -7.47 15.26 -24.08
CA ARG A 203 -7.77 15.39 -25.52
C ARG A 203 -8.96 14.52 -25.90
N PHE A 204 -9.04 13.31 -25.34
CA PHE A 204 -10.16 12.40 -25.53
C PHE A 204 -11.04 12.35 -24.28
N PHE A 205 -11.57 13.51 -23.89
CA PHE A 205 -12.39 13.68 -22.69
C PHE A 205 -13.51 12.64 -22.54
N LYS A 206 -14.17 12.24 -23.63
CA LYS A 206 -15.23 11.21 -23.60
C LYS A 206 -14.68 9.83 -23.18
N THR A 207 -13.52 9.43 -23.69
CA THR A 207 -12.91 8.14 -23.33
C THR A 207 -12.36 8.18 -21.92
N GLU A 208 -11.79 9.32 -21.51
CA GLU A 208 -11.36 9.54 -20.13
C GLU A 208 -12.53 9.35 -19.14
N MET A 209 -13.66 10.00 -19.38
CA MET A 209 -14.86 9.87 -18.54
C MET A 209 -15.33 8.42 -18.42
N PHE A 210 -15.31 7.67 -19.52
CA PHE A 210 -15.64 6.24 -19.51
C PHE A 210 -14.62 5.44 -18.67
N LEU A 211 -13.31 5.68 -18.84
CA LEU A 211 -12.25 4.94 -18.15
C LEU A 211 -12.21 5.25 -16.64
N VAL A 212 -12.38 6.51 -16.25
CA VAL A 212 -12.46 6.91 -14.84
C VAL A 212 -13.70 6.28 -14.19
N GLY A 213 -14.86 6.34 -14.86
CA GLY A 213 -16.08 5.66 -14.42
C GLY A 213 -15.90 4.14 -14.31
N PHE A 214 -15.23 3.54 -15.29
CA PHE A 214 -14.90 2.11 -15.30
C PHE A 214 -14.07 1.72 -14.07
N VAL A 215 -12.96 2.41 -13.79
CA VAL A 215 -12.09 2.11 -12.65
C VAL A 215 -12.85 2.26 -11.33
N THR A 216 -13.64 3.33 -11.16
CA THR A 216 -14.46 3.48 -9.95
C THR A 216 -15.48 2.37 -9.78
N GLY A 217 -16.15 1.97 -10.86
CA GLY A 217 -17.11 0.86 -10.84
C GLY A 217 -16.43 -0.45 -10.46
N VAL A 218 -15.25 -0.74 -11.02
CA VAL A 218 -14.46 -1.94 -10.69
C VAL A 218 -14.12 -1.96 -9.20
N VAL A 219 -13.54 -0.89 -8.66
CA VAL A 219 -13.13 -0.85 -7.24
C VAL A 219 -14.32 -0.97 -6.30
N ILE A 220 -15.40 -0.21 -6.53
CA ILE A 220 -16.59 -0.25 -5.68
C ILE A 220 -17.22 -1.65 -5.71
N THR A 221 -17.38 -2.23 -6.90
CA THR A 221 -18.02 -3.55 -7.02
C THR A 221 -17.15 -4.68 -6.53
N TYR A 222 -15.82 -4.59 -6.69
CA TYR A 222 -14.88 -5.52 -6.08
C TYR A 222 -15.07 -5.56 -4.56
N ILE A 223 -15.08 -4.39 -3.90
CA ILE A 223 -15.29 -4.27 -2.46
C ILE A 223 -16.68 -4.83 -2.06
N LEU A 224 -17.75 -4.42 -2.74
CA LEU A 224 -19.11 -4.85 -2.40
C LEU A 224 -19.31 -6.37 -2.55
N ILE A 225 -18.82 -6.97 -3.64
CA ILE A 225 -18.95 -8.41 -3.86
C ILE A 225 -18.10 -9.17 -2.83
N SER A 226 -16.88 -8.72 -2.57
CA SER A 226 -16.01 -9.36 -1.57
C SER A 226 -16.54 -9.31 -0.14
N LEU A 227 -17.42 -8.35 0.17
CA LEU A 227 -18.09 -8.26 1.47
C LEU A 227 -19.33 -9.17 1.57
N MET A 228 -19.91 -9.56 0.44
CA MET A 228 -21.16 -10.33 0.39
C MET A 228 -20.95 -11.81 0.07
N ALA A 229 -19.91 -12.15 -0.70
CA ALA A 229 -19.72 -13.50 -1.20
C ALA A 229 -18.24 -13.84 -1.42
N ASP A 230 -17.86 -15.03 -0.99
CA ASP A 230 -16.54 -15.61 -1.25
C ASP A 230 -16.52 -16.24 -2.65
N LEU A 231 -16.07 -15.46 -3.64
CA LEU A 231 -15.86 -15.92 -5.01
C LEU A 231 -14.37 -16.17 -5.29
N ASN A 232 -14.09 -17.09 -6.22
CA ASN A 232 -12.75 -17.24 -6.79
C ASN A 232 -12.29 -15.91 -7.41
N ARG A 233 -11.00 -15.59 -7.27
CA ARG A 233 -10.39 -14.31 -7.71
C ARG A 233 -10.74 -13.95 -9.17
N ALA A 234 -10.60 -14.90 -10.10
CA ALA A 234 -10.94 -14.66 -11.51
C ALA A 234 -12.43 -14.34 -11.74
N ALA A 235 -13.35 -14.99 -11.02
CA ALA A 235 -14.79 -14.74 -11.13
C ALA A 235 -15.16 -13.39 -10.51
N LEU A 236 -14.57 -13.06 -9.36
CA LEU A 236 -14.73 -11.76 -8.70
C LEU A 236 -14.26 -10.62 -9.62
N LEU A 237 -13.04 -10.73 -10.18
CA LEU A 237 -12.50 -9.75 -11.11
C LEU A 237 -13.35 -9.63 -12.38
N GLY A 238 -13.81 -10.76 -12.95
CA GLY A 238 -14.70 -10.75 -14.11
C GLY A 238 -16.01 -10.00 -13.87
N ALA A 239 -16.65 -10.24 -12.71
CA ALA A 239 -17.86 -9.54 -12.31
C ALA A 239 -17.63 -8.04 -12.10
N SER A 240 -16.52 -7.66 -11.46
CA SER A 240 -16.14 -6.26 -11.27
C SER A 240 -15.87 -5.53 -12.59
N VAL A 241 -15.20 -6.18 -13.55
CA VAL A 241 -14.96 -5.62 -14.89
C VAL A 241 -16.27 -5.39 -15.64
N LEU A 242 -17.19 -6.37 -15.62
CA LEU A 242 -18.50 -6.22 -16.26
C LEU A 242 -19.28 -5.05 -15.67
N SER A 243 -19.27 -4.93 -14.34
CA SER A 243 -19.91 -3.81 -13.64
C SER A 243 -19.22 -2.47 -13.97
N GLY A 244 -17.89 -2.45 -14.05
CA GLY A 244 -17.12 -1.29 -14.48
C GLY A 244 -17.57 -0.76 -15.84
N VAL A 245 -17.81 -1.64 -16.82
CA VAL A 245 -18.32 -1.23 -18.14
C VAL A 245 -19.68 -0.55 -18.03
N CYS A 246 -20.57 -1.06 -17.18
CA CYS A 246 -21.87 -0.45 -16.90
C CYS A 246 -21.71 0.94 -16.26
N PHE A 247 -20.90 1.07 -15.21
CA PHE A 247 -20.65 2.35 -14.53
C PHE A 247 -20.00 3.40 -15.45
N GLY A 248 -19.00 3.01 -16.23
CA GLY A 248 -18.38 3.88 -17.23
C GLY A 248 -19.37 4.35 -18.30
N SER A 249 -20.26 3.46 -18.75
CA SER A 249 -21.31 3.80 -19.72
C SER A 249 -22.34 4.76 -19.14
N ILE A 250 -22.77 4.53 -17.89
CA ILE A 250 -23.70 5.44 -17.18
C ILE A 250 -23.07 6.83 -17.03
N TRP A 251 -21.79 6.90 -16.68
CA TRP A 251 -21.09 8.18 -16.54
C TRP A 251 -20.97 8.93 -17.88
N LEU A 252 -20.68 8.21 -18.96
CA LEU A 252 -20.68 8.76 -20.31
C LEU A 252 -22.07 9.26 -20.75
N LEU A 253 -23.13 8.51 -20.43
CA LEU A 253 -24.51 8.92 -20.69
C LEU A 253 -24.87 10.17 -19.91
N PHE A 254 -24.46 10.27 -18.64
CA PHE A 254 -24.65 11.46 -17.82
C PHE A 254 -24.04 12.70 -18.48
N TRP A 255 -22.82 12.58 -19.02
CA TRP A 255 -22.21 13.66 -19.81
C TRP A 255 -23.03 14.02 -21.05
N TRP A 256 -23.55 13.03 -21.77
CA TRP A 256 -24.35 13.25 -22.97
C TRP A 256 -25.65 14.03 -22.68
N PHE A 257 -26.31 13.76 -21.55
CA PHE A 257 -27.56 14.40 -21.18
C PHE A 257 -27.37 15.80 -20.59
N TYR A 258 -26.44 15.96 -19.65
CA TYR A 258 -26.30 17.21 -18.88
C TYR A 258 -25.25 18.15 -19.48
N GLY A 259 -24.13 17.63 -20.00
CA GLY A 259 -23.06 18.45 -20.59
C GLY A 259 -22.42 19.45 -19.63
N ILE A 260 -22.52 19.25 -18.31
CA ILE A 260 -22.00 20.16 -17.28
C ILE A 260 -20.57 19.72 -16.89
N PRO A 261 -19.53 20.54 -17.17
CA PRO A 261 -18.13 20.17 -16.91
C PRO A 261 -17.80 19.87 -15.46
N ILE A 262 -18.45 20.56 -14.51
CA ILE A 262 -18.16 20.41 -13.07
C ILE A 262 -18.42 18.99 -12.61
N PHE A 263 -19.58 18.42 -12.96
CA PHE A 263 -19.92 17.05 -12.55
C PHE A 263 -19.05 16.01 -13.23
N ALA A 264 -18.65 16.24 -14.48
CA ALA A 264 -17.78 15.32 -15.20
C ALA A 264 -16.39 15.21 -14.54
N VAL A 265 -15.78 16.36 -14.22
CA VAL A 265 -14.46 16.43 -13.58
C VAL A 265 -14.51 15.98 -12.11
N PHE A 266 -15.65 16.09 -11.43
CA PHE A 266 -15.82 15.70 -10.03
C PHE A 266 -15.43 14.25 -9.74
N LEU A 267 -15.81 13.31 -10.60
CA LEU A 267 -15.42 11.91 -10.38
C LEU A 267 -13.91 11.71 -10.54
N SER A 268 -13.28 12.39 -11.50
CA SER A 268 -11.83 12.32 -11.67
C SER A 268 -11.08 12.94 -10.48
N THR A 269 -11.57 14.04 -9.93
CA THR A 269 -10.94 14.68 -8.76
C THR A 269 -11.16 13.86 -7.48
N LEU A 270 -12.31 13.19 -7.33
CA LEU A 270 -12.54 12.22 -6.25
C LEU A 270 -11.55 11.05 -6.30
N ASN A 271 -11.26 10.50 -7.48
CA ASN A 271 -10.28 9.41 -7.62
C ASN A 271 -8.86 9.85 -7.24
N VAL A 272 -8.45 11.07 -7.62
CA VAL A 272 -7.17 11.62 -7.16
C VAL A 272 -7.18 11.84 -5.66
N GLY A 273 -8.30 12.29 -5.10
CA GLY A 273 -8.45 12.44 -3.66
C GLY A 273 -8.37 11.11 -2.91
N PHE A 274 -8.96 10.05 -3.46
CA PHE A 274 -8.82 8.69 -2.95
C PHE A 274 -7.36 8.25 -2.97
N LEU A 275 -6.65 8.45 -4.08
CA LEU A 275 -5.24 8.11 -4.20
C LEU A 275 -4.39 8.90 -3.18
N PHE A 276 -4.65 10.19 -3.00
CA PHE A 276 -3.94 11.02 -2.03
C PHE A 276 -4.18 10.58 -0.59
N ALA A 277 -5.44 10.26 -0.23
CA ALA A 277 -5.77 9.72 1.08
C ALA A 277 -5.11 8.34 1.31
N ALA A 278 -5.04 7.49 0.28
CA ALA A 278 -4.34 6.21 0.33
C ALA A 278 -2.82 6.37 0.53
N ILE A 279 -2.18 7.34 -0.13
CA ILE A 279 -0.75 7.66 0.09
C ILE A 279 -0.50 8.09 1.54
N ILE A 280 -1.35 8.97 2.08
CA ILE A 280 -1.25 9.40 3.48
C ILE A 280 -1.40 8.20 4.41
N TYR A 281 -2.39 7.34 4.16
CA TYR A 281 -2.62 6.14 4.97
C TYR A 281 -1.43 5.18 4.92
N HIS A 282 -0.84 4.98 3.75
CA HIS A 282 0.33 4.12 3.55
C HIS A 282 1.58 4.64 4.28
N GLY A 283 1.73 5.97 4.42
CA GLY A 283 2.86 6.60 5.11
C GLY A 283 2.65 6.85 6.61
N LEU A 284 1.44 6.65 7.14
CA LEU A 284 1.16 6.87 8.56
C LEU A 284 1.81 5.77 9.42
N PRO A 285 2.53 6.12 10.50
CA PRO A 285 3.02 5.12 11.44
C PRO A 285 1.84 4.43 12.12
N GLY A 286 1.93 3.11 12.30
CA GLY A 286 0.92 2.35 13.04
C GLY A 286 0.84 2.72 14.52
N GLY A 287 -0.14 2.16 15.23
CA GLY A 287 -0.27 2.33 16.69
C GLY A 287 -1.08 3.53 17.16
N LEU A 288 -1.71 4.25 16.23
CA LEU A 288 -2.65 5.30 16.56
C LEU A 288 -4.00 4.67 16.91
N THR A 289 -4.29 4.55 18.20
CA THR A 289 -5.54 3.95 18.73
C THR A 289 -6.80 4.60 18.15
N GLU A 290 -6.74 5.91 17.85
CA GLU A 290 -7.86 6.63 17.24
C GLU A 290 -8.15 6.18 15.81
N LEU A 291 -7.14 5.72 15.06
CA LEU A 291 -7.28 5.22 13.69
C LEU A 291 -7.58 3.72 13.64
N GLU A 292 -7.54 3.00 14.77
CA GLU A 292 -8.03 1.62 14.86
C GLU A 292 -9.57 1.58 14.77
N LEU A 293 -10.26 2.65 15.18
CA LEU A 293 -11.71 2.75 15.02
C LEU A 293 -12.07 3.06 13.55
N ASP A 294 -12.86 2.18 12.94
CA ASP A 294 -13.23 2.30 11.53
C ASP A 294 -14.00 3.57 11.21
N LEU A 295 -14.88 4.01 12.11
CA LEU A 295 -15.63 5.26 11.92
C LEU A 295 -14.69 6.46 11.86
N ASN A 296 -13.71 6.57 12.76
CA ASN A 296 -12.74 7.66 12.76
C ASN A 296 -11.85 7.62 11.53
N PHE A 297 -11.39 6.43 11.14
CA PHE A 297 -10.57 6.27 9.95
C PHE A 297 -11.32 6.64 8.67
N TRP A 298 -12.50 6.06 8.41
CA TRP A 298 -13.24 6.30 7.18
C TRP A 298 -13.73 7.74 7.07
N THR A 299 -14.11 8.37 8.19
CA THR A 299 -14.49 9.80 8.20
C THR A 299 -13.30 10.69 7.86
N LEU A 300 -12.12 10.45 8.44
CA LEU A 300 -10.89 11.18 8.10
C LEU A 300 -10.47 10.93 6.65
N PHE A 301 -10.56 9.68 6.18
CA PHE A 301 -10.24 9.30 4.82
C PHE A 301 -11.14 10.01 3.81
N ILE A 302 -12.47 9.99 4.03
CA ILE A 302 -13.45 10.68 3.20
C ILE A 302 -13.26 12.20 3.28
N PHE A 303 -12.92 12.73 4.45
CA PHE A 303 -12.65 14.16 4.62
C PHE A 303 -11.46 14.61 3.76
N ILE A 304 -10.35 13.89 3.78
CA ILE A 304 -9.17 14.19 2.93
C ILE A 304 -9.53 14.05 1.45
N MET A 305 -10.25 12.99 1.07
CA MET A 305 -10.70 12.75 -0.29
C MET A 305 -11.62 13.88 -0.81
N LEU A 306 -12.57 14.35 -0.01
CA LEU A 306 -13.46 15.45 -0.38
C LEU A 306 -12.72 16.78 -0.41
N LEU A 307 -11.84 17.03 0.57
CA LEU A 307 -11.06 18.27 0.63
C LEU A 307 -10.19 18.44 -0.62
N THR A 308 -9.46 17.39 -0.99
CA THR A 308 -8.64 17.37 -2.21
C THR A 308 -9.50 17.53 -3.47
N ALA A 309 -10.64 16.86 -3.56
CA ALA A 309 -11.55 17.00 -4.69
C ALA A 309 -12.09 18.43 -4.82
N LEU A 310 -12.51 19.07 -3.72
CA LEU A 310 -13.02 20.45 -3.71
C LEU A 310 -11.95 21.48 -4.09
N LEU A 311 -10.72 21.31 -3.59
CA LEU A 311 -9.59 22.16 -3.96
C LEU A 311 -9.31 22.10 -5.47
N LEU A 312 -9.31 20.90 -6.04
CA LEU A 312 -9.12 20.71 -7.47
C LEU A 312 -10.30 21.23 -8.31
N LEU A 313 -11.54 21.15 -7.83
CA LEU A 313 -12.70 21.66 -8.58
C LEU A 313 -12.66 23.16 -8.88
N SER A 314 -11.91 23.95 -8.10
CA SER A 314 -11.77 25.41 -8.31
C SER A 314 -11.27 25.78 -9.71
N MET A 315 -10.46 24.93 -10.33
CA MET A 315 -9.85 25.14 -11.65
C MET A 315 -10.11 23.93 -12.57
N THR A 316 -11.38 23.68 -12.92
CA THR A 316 -11.85 22.48 -13.63
C THR A 316 -11.00 22.06 -14.85
N PHE A 317 -10.55 23.01 -15.68
CA PHE A 317 -9.71 22.73 -16.85
C PHE A 317 -8.35 22.15 -16.47
N LEU A 318 -7.60 22.87 -15.62
CA LEU A 318 -6.25 22.48 -15.21
C LEU A 318 -6.29 21.23 -14.35
N SER A 319 -7.31 21.11 -13.50
CA SER A 319 -7.50 19.96 -12.63
C SER A 319 -7.81 18.69 -13.39
N ASN A 320 -8.58 18.75 -14.48
CA ASN A 320 -8.82 17.56 -15.29
C ASN A 320 -7.52 17.04 -15.94
N ILE A 321 -6.70 17.95 -16.47
CA ILE A 321 -5.37 17.63 -17.02
C ILE A 321 -4.47 17.00 -15.94
N LEU A 322 -4.44 17.61 -14.75
CA LEU A 322 -3.66 17.12 -13.62
C LEU A 322 -4.15 15.74 -13.15
N CYS A 323 -5.45 15.51 -13.07
CA CYS A 323 -6.00 14.22 -12.67
C CYS A 323 -5.68 13.13 -13.70
N CYS A 324 -5.81 13.42 -15.00
CA CYS A 324 -5.42 12.51 -16.08
C CYS A 324 -3.94 12.12 -15.95
N ALA A 325 -3.06 13.10 -15.70
CA ALA A 325 -1.64 12.87 -15.57
C ALA A 325 -1.31 11.98 -14.36
N ILE A 326 -1.86 12.28 -13.18
CA ILE A 326 -1.60 11.55 -11.93
C ILE A 326 -2.21 10.14 -11.97
N LEU A 327 -3.51 10.02 -12.28
CA LEU A 327 -4.22 8.73 -12.33
C LEU A 327 -3.69 7.86 -13.45
N GLY A 328 -3.43 8.44 -14.63
CA GLY A 328 -2.83 7.72 -15.76
C GLY A 328 -1.43 7.20 -15.39
N ALA A 329 -0.57 8.05 -14.82
CA ALA A 329 0.77 7.62 -14.40
C ALA A 329 0.71 6.52 -13.32
N TYR A 330 -0.16 6.65 -12.32
CA TYR A 330 -0.32 5.59 -11.32
C TYR A 330 -0.86 4.28 -11.92
N ALA A 331 -1.83 4.36 -12.84
CA ALA A 331 -2.35 3.19 -13.56
C ALA A 331 -1.28 2.51 -14.44
N THR A 332 -0.26 3.23 -14.92
CA THR A 332 0.88 2.60 -15.62
C THR A 332 1.84 1.91 -14.67
N VAL A 333 2.11 2.54 -13.53
CA VAL A 333 3.08 2.10 -12.55
C VAL A 333 2.57 0.90 -11.78
N PHE A 334 1.28 0.86 -11.47
CA PHE A 334 0.67 -0.22 -10.68
C PHE A 334 0.91 -1.63 -11.28
N PRO A 335 0.71 -1.88 -12.59
CA PRO A 335 1.14 -3.13 -13.23
C PRO A 335 2.64 -3.37 -13.25
N MET A 336 3.45 -2.33 -13.50
CA MET A 336 4.91 -2.47 -13.55
C MET A 336 5.46 -2.92 -12.20
N ASP A 337 4.97 -2.30 -11.12
CA ASP A 337 5.25 -2.64 -9.75
C ASP A 337 4.97 -4.12 -9.45
N TYR A 338 3.92 -4.65 -10.06
CA TYR A 338 3.54 -6.05 -9.93
C TYR A 338 4.59 -7.02 -10.49
N TYR A 339 5.03 -6.78 -11.73
CA TYR A 339 6.03 -7.64 -12.39
C TYR A 339 7.40 -7.50 -11.75
N ILE A 340 7.76 -6.28 -11.38
CA ILE A 340 9.04 -5.97 -10.73
C ILE A 340 9.06 -6.47 -9.28
N GLY A 341 7.91 -6.55 -8.62
CA GLY A 341 7.76 -7.08 -7.25
C GLY A 341 8.05 -6.08 -6.15
N SER A 342 7.86 -4.79 -6.42
CA SER A 342 8.00 -3.74 -5.41
C SER A 342 6.72 -3.62 -4.57
N ASN A 343 6.76 -2.73 -3.59
CA ASN A 343 5.71 -2.59 -2.58
C ASN A 343 4.79 -1.38 -2.79
N LEU A 344 4.91 -0.64 -3.90
CA LEU A 344 4.12 0.56 -4.19
C LEU A 344 2.63 0.27 -4.46
N ARG A 345 2.30 -0.88 -5.04
CA ARG A 345 0.90 -1.33 -5.26
C ARG A 345 0.11 -1.44 -3.96
N PHE A 346 0.79 -1.64 -2.83
CA PHE A 346 0.15 -1.72 -1.53
C PHE A 346 -0.40 -0.38 -1.02
N ILE A 347 -0.17 0.73 -1.74
CA ILE A 347 -0.87 1.99 -1.48
C ILE A 347 -2.39 1.78 -1.63
N ILE A 348 -2.86 1.25 -2.76
CA ILE A 348 -4.29 0.99 -2.96
C ILE A 348 -4.69 -0.33 -2.29
N ILE A 349 -3.87 -1.39 -2.40
CA ILE A 349 -4.25 -2.71 -1.88
C ILE A 349 -4.47 -2.66 -0.36
N ASN A 350 -3.66 -1.93 0.42
CA ASN A 350 -3.88 -1.84 1.87
C ASN A 350 -5.19 -1.08 2.21
N THR A 351 -5.54 -0.04 1.44
CA THR A 351 -6.83 0.64 1.60
C THR A 351 -8.00 -0.28 1.28
N VAL A 352 -7.89 -1.08 0.22
CA VAL A 352 -8.91 -2.06 -0.17
C VAL A 352 -9.00 -3.20 0.85
N ARG A 353 -7.87 -3.74 1.32
CA ARG A 353 -7.81 -4.74 2.40
C ARG A 353 -8.48 -4.25 3.67
N ARG A 354 -8.28 -2.99 4.03
CA ARG A 354 -8.98 -2.41 5.19
C ARG A 354 -10.50 -2.39 5.04
N ALA A 355 -11.02 -2.29 3.82
CA ALA A 355 -12.46 -2.32 3.58
C ALA A 355 -13.05 -3.74 3.61
N ILE A 356 -12.25 -4.76 3.27
CA ILE A 356 -12.73 -6.12 2.99
C ILE A 356 -12.35 -7.11 4.10
N VAL A 357 -11.13 -7.02 4.61
CA VAL A 357 -10.56 -8.01 5.53
C VAL A 357 -11.01 -7.68 6.96
N PRO A 358 -11.67 -8.62 7.65
CA PRO A 358 -12.10 -8.40 9.03
C PRO A 358 -10.90 -8.17 9.94
N HIS A 359 -11.04 -7.27 10.90
CA HIS A 359 -10.01 -6.92 11.89
C HIS A 359 -8.70 -6.33 11.30
N PHE A 360 -8.67 -5.99 10.01
CA PHE A 360 -7.51 -5.33 9.40
C PHE A 360 -7.26 -3.93 9.97
N ASN A 361 -8.23 -3.35 10.67
CA ASN A 361 -8.08 -2.11 11.42
C ASN A 361 -7.01 -2.19 12.53
N MET A 362 -6.70 -3.39 13.01
CA MET A 362 -5.61 -3.65 13.98
C MET A 362 -4.28 -3.97 13.31
N ALA A 363 -4.23 -4.10 11.97
CA ALA A 363 -3.01 -4.43 11.26
C ALA A 363 -2.08 -3.21 11.18
N VAL A 364 -0.84 -3.35 11.63
CA VAL A 364 0.19 -2.33 11.44
C VAL A 364 0.60 -2.31 9.98
N LEU A 365 0.35 -1.17 9.33
CA LEU A 365 0.97 -0.86 8.05
C LEU A 365 2.38 -0.35 8.29
N SER A 366 3.33 -1.01 7.64
CA SER A 366 4.72 -0.60 7.63
C SER A 366 5.30 -1.08 6.31
N PRO A 367 5.00 -0.39 5.22
CA PRO A 367 5.61 -0.77 3.96
C PRO A 367 7.13 -0.77 4.12
N PRO A 368 7.85 -1.71 3.49
CA PRO A 368 9.31 -1.74 3.47
C PRO A 368 9.84 -0.62 2.57
N PHE A 369 9.35 0.61 2.72
CA PHE A 369 9.88 1.77 2.04
C PHE A 369 11.22 2.08 2.70
N GLN A 370 12.29 1.45 2.19
CA GLN A 370 13.65 1.61 2.67
C GLN A 370 14.20 3.00 2.27
N TRP A 371 13.54 4.06 2.73
CA TRP A 371 13.99 5.44 2.58
C TRP A 371 14.90 5.89 3.73
N LYS A 372 15.06 5.08 4.78
CA LYS A 372 16.06 5.31 5.83
C LYS A 372 17.45 4.89 5.34
N GLY A 373 18.00 5.73 4.48
CA GLY A 373 19.32 5.58 3.89
C GLY A 373 19.74 6.80 3.06
N HIS A 374 19.80 7.97 3.70
CA HIS A 374 20.62 9.11 3.29
C HIS A 374 20.29 9.75 1.92
N ILE A 375 19.53 10.85 1.95
CA ILE A 375 19.55 11.90 0.91
C ILE A 375 20.85 12.73 0.95
N TYR A 376 21.95 12.13 1.38
CA TYR A 376 23.28 12.66 1.10
C TYR A 376 23.73 12.02 -0.20
N ILE A 377 23.67 12.81 -1.26
CA ILE A 377 24.79 13.05 -2.16
C ILE A 377 25.80 11.89 -2.17
N CYS A 378 25.66 11.02 -3.17
CA CYS A 378 26.69 10.19 -3.77
C CYS A 378 28.09 10.26 -3.13
N PHE A 379 28.42 9.53 -2.05
CA PHE A 379 29.83 9.23 -1.68
C PHE A 379 29.97 8.23 -0.49
N HIS A 380 29.56 6.96 -0.64
CA HIS A 380 30.32 5.80 -0.07
C HIS A 380 29.72 4.45 -0.53
N PRO A 381 30.54 3.42 -0.86
CA PRO A 381 30.06 2.12 -1.28
C PRO A 381 30.14 1.12 -0.12
N THR A 382 28.99 0.74 0.46
CA THR A 382 28.71 -0.57 1.13
C THR A 382 27.45 -0.43 1.99
N PHE A 383 26.29 -0.29 1.36
CA PHE A 383 25.03 -0.65 1.99
C PHE A 383 23.98 -0.85 0.90
N SER A 384 23.39 -2.04 0.84
CA SER A 384 22.48 -2.46 -0.22
C SER A 384 21.13 -1.75 -0.04
N ILE A 385 20.99 -0.59 -0.67
CA ILE A 385 19.73 0.10 -0.95
C ILE A 385 18.86 -0.87 -1.77
N SER A 386 17.59 -1.14 -1.45
CA SER A 386 16.67 -1.69 -2.46
C SER A 386 16.39 -0.58 -3.50
N PRO A 387 16.95 -0.65 -4.72
CA PRO A 387 16.85 0.44 -5.71
C PRO A 387 15.47 0.49 -6.38
N VAL A 388 14.61 -0.49 -6.11
CA VAL A 388 13.45 -0.81 -6.95
C VAL A 388 12.28 0.14 -6.67
N ASP A 389 11.87 0.27 -5.41
CA ASP A 389 10.80 1.19 -4.99
C ASP A 389 11.10 2.65 -5.39
N ALA A 390 12.35 3.07 -5.23
CA ALA A 390 12.80 4.42 -5.57
C ALA A 390 12.75 4.66 -7.08
N VAL A 391 13.18 3.70 -7.90
CA VAL A 391 13.11 3.80 -9.37
C VAL A 391 11.65 3.89 -9.83
N ILE A 392 10.76 3.08 -9.25
CA ILE A 392 9.34 3.09 -9.61
C ILE A 392 8.65 4.39 -9.16
N ALA A 393 8.99 4.93 -7.99
CA ALA A 393 8.50 6.22 -7.54
C ALA A 393 8.98 7.38 -8.43
N VAL A 394 10.26 7.36 -8.84
CA VAL A 394 10.82 8.35 -9.79
C VAL A 394 10.15 8.23 -11.15
N LEU A 395 9.91 7.01 -11.64
CA LEU A 395 9.16 6.75 -12.86
C LEU A 395 7.75 7.35 -12.77
N TRP A 396 7.06 7.14 -11.65
CA TRP A 396 5.72 7.68 -11.43
C TRP A 396 5.70 9.20 -11.49
N ILE A 397 6.60 9.86 -10.76
CA ILE A 397 6.72 11.33 -10.75
C ILE A 397 7.09 11.85 -12.15
N GLY A 398 8.04 11.19 -12.82
CA GLY A 398 8.47 11.55 -14.17
C GLY A 398 7.33 11.43 -15.20
N LEU A 399 6.54 10.36 -15.13
CA LEU A 399 5.37 10.16 -16.00
C LEU A 399 4.28 11.21 -15.70
N ALA A 400 3.99 11.50 -14.43
CA ALA A 400 3.00 12.50 -14.07
C ALA A 400 3.40 13.91 -14.55
N LEU A 401 4.67 14.29 -14.36
CA LEU A 401 5.19 15.60 -14.81
C LEU A 401 5.20 15.71 -16.34
N SER A 402 5.71 14.68 -17.03
CA SER A 402 5.75 14.68 -18.50
C SER A 402 4.34 14.66 -19.11
N GLY A 403 3.42 13.85 -18.57
CA GLY A 403 2.02 13.82 -18.96
C GLY A 403 1.34 15.19 -18.80
N PHE A 404 1.52 15.82 -17.63
CA PHE A 404 0.98 17.16 -17.38
C PHE A 404 1.52 18.21 -18.36
N LEU A 405 2.84 18.25 -18.58
CA LEU A 405 3.46 19.22 -19.48
C LEU A 405 3.02 19.02 -20.94
N VAL A 406 2.98 17.78 -21.43
CA VAL A 406 2.56 17.44 -22.78
C VAL A 406 1.08 17.78 -23.00
N GLN A 407 0.20 17.39 -22.07
CA GLN A 407 -1.22 17.71 -22.15
C GLN A 407 -1.47 19.22 -22.07
N HIS A 408 -0.79 19.92 -21.17
CA HIS A 408 -0.91 21.37 -21.06
C HIS A 408 -0.43 22.07 -22.33
N TYR A 409 0.71 21.66 -22.89
CA TYR A 409 1.25 22.23 -24.12
C TYR A 409 0.32 21.99 -25.32
N HIS A 410 -0.19 20.78 -25.50
CA HIS A 410 -1.04 20.44 -26.64
C HIS A 410 -2.40 21.15 -26.61
N ASN A 411 -2.89 21.52 -25.43
CA ASN A 411 -4.21 22.11 -25.24
C ASN A 411 -4.21 23.65 -25.07
N ARG A 412 -3.04 24.32 -25.12
CA ARG A 412 -2.89 25.79 -24.93
C ARG A 412 -3.67 26.68 -25.92
N ALA A 413 -4.24 26.13 -26.98
CA ALA A 413 -4.96 26.88 -28.02
C ALA A 413 -6.38 26.33 -28.32
N ARG A 414 -6.92 25.48 -27.44
CA ARG A 414 -8.22 24.82 -27.63
C ARG A 414 -9.21 25.26 -26.54
N PRO A 415 -10.53 25.15 -26.78
CA PRO A 415 -11.52 25.37 -25.73
C PRO A 415 -11.31 24.40 -24.56
N PRO A 416 -11.65 24.80 -23.33
CA PRO A 416 -11.34 24.04 -22.12
C PRO A 416 -12.06 22.69 -22.02
N PHE A 417 -13.23 22.56 -22.66
CA PHE A 417 -13.97 21.30 -22.75
C PHE A 417 -14.58 21.16 -24.14
N PRO A 418 -14.77 19.93 -24.64
CA PRO A 418 -15.47 19.71 -25.91
C PRO A 418 -16.93 20.20 -25.79
N PRO A 419 -17.50 20.81 -26.85
CA PRO A 419 -18.87 21.27 -26.81
C PRO A 419 -19.83 20.09 -26.59
N PRO A 420 -20.88 20.27 -25.76
CA PRO A 420 -21.89 19.22 -25.59
C PRO A 420 -22.58 18.93 -26.94
N PRO A 421 -22.98 17.67 -27.18
CA PRO A 421 -23.58 17.27 -28.46
C PRO A 421 -24.85 18.06 -28.82
N ARG A 422 -25.51 18.71 -27.84
CA ARG A 422 -26.68 19.56 -28.06
C ARG A 422 -26.37 21.02 -28.43
N SER A 423 -25.14 21.51 -28.27
CA SER A 423 -24.79 22.89 -28.65
C SER A 423 -24.27 22.95 -30.10
N VAL A 424 -25.13 22.66 -31.06
CA VAL A 424 -24.84 22.95 -32.47
C VAL A 424 -25.29 24.39 -32.75
N ARG A 425 -24.50 25.36 -32.28
CA ARG A 425 -24.43 26.68 -32.93
C ARG A 425 -22.95 27.03 -33.08
N PRO A 426 -22.42 27.10 -34.31
CA PRO A 426 -21.07 27.60 -34.52
C PRO A 426 -21.08 29.10 -34.20
N VAL A 427 -20.68 29.47 -33.00
CA VAL A 427 -20.27 30.85 -32.72
C VAL A 427 -18.83 30.95 -33.19
N TYR A 428 -18.63 31.63 -34.32
CA TYR A 428 -17.31 32.02 -34.79
C TYR A 428 -16.79 33.13 -33.87
N GLU A 429 -16.21 32.79 -32.71
CA GLU A 429 -15.55 33.78 -31.88
C GLU A 429 -14.16 34.10 -32.45
N PRO A 430 -13.89 35.37 -32.82
CA PRO A 430 -12.54 35.74 -33.23
C PRO A 430 -11.60 35.68 -32.02
N ARG A 431 -10.45 35.06 -32.26
CA ARG A 431 -9.27 34.90 -31.38
C ARG A 431 -9.05 36.09 -30.42
N ARG A 432 -9.62 36.04 -29.20
CA ARG A 432 -9.26 36.98 -28.14
C ARG A 432 -7.96 36.52 -27.47
N ARG A 433 -6.86 37.24 -27.72
CA ARG A 433 -5.66 37.18 -26.87
C ARG A 433 -6.02 37.75 -25.50
N TYR A 434 -5.70 37.02 -24.45
CA TYR A 434 -5.77 37.52 -23.08
C TYR A 434 -4.79 38.70 -22.94
N GLY A 435 -5.28 39.90 -22.65
CA GLY A 435 -4.44 41.06 -22.30
C GLY A 435 -4.42 42.28 -23.24
N GLN A 436 -5.44 42.55 -24.05
CA GLN A 436 -5.59 43.87 -24.69
C GLN A 436 -6.88 44.57 -24.24
N ILE A 437 -6.70 45.69 -23.55
CA ILE A 437 -7.73 46.70 -23.32
C ILE A 437 -7.91 47.44 -24.64
N THR A 438 -9.12 47.44 -25.21
CA THR A 438 -9.48 48.39 -26.27
C THR A 438 -10.90 48.91 -26.08
N ALA A 439 -10.99 50.22 -26.27
CA ALA A 439 -12.13 51.15 -26.14
C ALA A 439 -13.39 50.74 -26.94
N PRO A 440 -14.57 51.32 -26.64
CA PRO A 440 -15.84 50.89 -27.23
C PRO A 440 -15.94 51.32 -28.69
N ILE A 441 -16.26 50.38 -29.57
CA ILE A 441 -16.60 50.62 -30.98
C ILE A 441 -18.14 50.60 -31.10
N MET A 442 -18.71 51.67 -31.67
CA MET A 442 -20.14 51.84 -31.94
C MET A 442 -20.73 50.74 -32.82
N PRO A 443 -22.03 50.42 -32.70
CA PRO A 443 -22.68 49.39 -33.50
C PRO A 443 -23.02 49.91 -34.90
N VAL A 444 -22.55 49.18 -35.92
CA VAL A 444 -23.04 49.29 -37.30
C VAL A 444 -24.26 48.39 -37.44
N PHE A 445 -25.41 48.99 -37.77
CA PHE A 445 -26.66 48.32 -38.13
C PHE A 445 -26.47 47.45 -39.38
N VAL A 446 -26.89 46.19 -39.33
CA VAL A 446 -27.11 45.35 -40.52
C VAL A 446 -28.55 44.84 -40.49
N ALA A 447 -29.25 45.09 -41.59
CA ALA A 447 -30.69 44.88 -41.79
C ALA A 447 -31.09 43.38 -41.86
N PRO A 448 -32.36 43.03 -41.55
CA PRO A 448 -32.83 41.65 -41.50
C PRO A 448 -33.28 41.14 -42.88
N SER A 449 -32.93 39.89 -43.22
CA SER A 449 -33.55 39.17 -44.34
C SER A 449 -34.23 37.88 -43.84
N GLU A 450 -35.55 38.01 -43.71
CA GLU A 450 -36.60 37.09 -44.19
C GLU A 450 -36.25 35.61 -44.40
N ARG A 451 -36.75 34.74 -43.49
CA ARG A 451 -37.59 33.55 -43.76
C ARG A 451 -37.68 32.66 -42.51
N THR A 452 -38.70 32.91 -41.70
CA THR A 452 -39.25 31.97 -40.72
C THR A 452 -40.55 31.38 -41.28
N PRO A 453 -40.76 30.05 -41.27
CA PRO A 453 -42.10 29.50 -41.23
C PRO A 453 -42.56 29.36 -39.78
N LEU A 454 -43.75 29.90 -39.53
CA LEU A 454 -44.49 29.91 -38.27
C LEU A 454 -44.92 28.50 -37.85
N LEU A 455 -44.88 28.28 -36.53
CA LEU A 455 -45.57 27.22 -35.82
C LEU A 455 -47.09 27.30 -36.05
N ALA A 456 -47.72 26.14 -36.21
CA ALA A 456 -49.06 25.85 -35.70
C ALA A 456 -48.90 24.72 -34.67
#